data_AF-A0A661NHU6-F1
#
_entry.id   AF-A0A661NHU6-F1
#
_cell.length_a   1.000
_cell.length_b   1.000
_cell.length_c   1.000
_cell.angle_alpha   90.00
_cell.angle_beta   90.00
_cell.angle_gamma   90.00
#
_symmetry.space_group_name_H-M   'P 1'
#
loop_
_entity.id
_entity.type
_entity.pdbx_description
1 polymer ?
#
loop_
_entity_poly.entity_id
_entity_poly.type
_entity_poly.pdbx_seq_one_letter_code
_entity_poly.pdbx_strand_id
1 'polypeptide(L)'
;MVLIAGCATVDPGDNFISPSLMLDEDFFYCRIQPEVINAHTCASGAAGEAGSCHSARSALRLEVAAETDAPPACDGDILIGTEPASYRENFQAVQFTVQTDPLSSPFYRRPVGLDSHPRVMFAEGTPEAELIIEWIGGGGT
;
A
#
# COMPACT_ATOMS: atom_id res chain seq x y z
N MET A 1 -50.65 9.38 24.04
CA MET A 1 -49.23 8.94 24.03
C MET A 1 -49.27 7.43 23.90
N VAL A 2 -48.71 6.78 22.88
CA VAL A 2 -47.35 6.91 22.32
C VAL A 2 -47.41 6.69 20.80
N LEU A 3 -46.79 7.60 20.04
CA LEU A 3 -46.50 7.43 18.61
C LEU A 3 -45.21 6.62 18.50
N ILE A 4 -45.30 5.37 18.05
CA ILE A 4 -44.11 4.57 17.73
C ILE A 4 -43.77 4.87 16.26
N ALA A 5 -42.87 5.83 16.07
CA ALA A 5 -42.23 6.07 14.79
C ALA A 5 -41.27 4.91 14.51
N GLY A 6 -41.67 3.97 13.66
CA GLY A 6 -40.78 2.95 13.12
C GLY A 6 -39.84 3.60 12.13
N CYS A 7 -38.55 3.66 12.45
CA CYS A 7 -37.51 3.86 11.44
C CYS A 7 -37.56 2.68 10.48
N ALA A 8 -38.06 2.89 9.26
CA ALA A 8 -37.94 1.92 8.19
C ALA A 8 -36.45 1.83 7.82
N THR A 9 -35.78 0.76 8.24
CA THR A 9 -34.47 0.40 7.70
C THR A 9 -34.71 -0.07 6.27
N VAL A 10 -34.18 0.67 5.29
CA VAL A 10 -34.18 0.23 3.89
C VAL A 10 -33.26 -0.97 3.81
N ASP A 11 -33.81 -2.14 3.51
CA ASP A 11 -33.04 -3.33 3.18
C ASP A 11 -32.27 -3.04 1.87
N PRO A 12 -30.92 -2.98 1.88
CA PRO A 12 -30.14 -2.65 0.69
C PRO A 12 -30.26 -3.71 -0.42
N GLY A 13 -30.90 -4.86 -0.13
CA GLY A 13 -31.03 -5.98 -1.05
C GLY A 13 -29.68 -6.64 -1.36
N ASP A 14 -29.72 -7.73 -2.11
CA ASP A 14 -28.57 -8.60 -2.40
C ASP A 14 -27.51 -7.98 -3.34
N ASN A 15 -27.58 -6.67 -3.63
CA ASN A 15 -26.68 -5.95 -4.54
C ASN A 15 -25.65 -5.10 -3.79
N PHE A 16 -25.07 -5.64 -2.72
CA PHE A 16 -23.91 -5.03 -2.07
C PHE A 16 -22.68 -5.20 -2.97
N ILE A 17 -22.49 -4.30 -3.92
CA ILE A 17 -21.19 -4.15 -4.59
C ILE A 17 -20.28 -3.52 -3.55
N SER A 18 -19.34 -4.31 -3.00
CA SER A 18 -18.27 -3.75 -2.19
C SER A 18 -17.59 -2.67 -3.02
N PRO A 19 -17.48 -1.41 -2.52
CA PRO A 19 -16.74 -0.39 -3.25
C PRO A 19 -15.35 -0.93 -3.56
N SER A 20 -14.94 -0.82 -4.82
CA SER A 20 -13.57 -1.12 -5.21
C SER A 20 -12.64 -0.25 -4.38
N LEU A 21 -11.64 -0.86 -3.74
CA LEU A 21 -10.62 -0.12 -3.01
C LEU A 21 -9.98 0.89 -3.98
N MET A 22 -10.18 2.18 -3.71
CA MET A 22 -9.50 3.26 -4.41
C MET A 22 -8.27 3.61 -3.59
N LEU A 23 -7.10 3.29 -4.12
CA LEU A 23 -5.82 3.64 -3.50
C LEU A 23 -5.39 5.00 -4.00
N ASP A 24 -4.90 5.84 -3.08
CA ASP A 24 -4.34 7.15 -3.41
C ASP A 24 -2.98 6.95 -4.09
N GLU A 25 -2.92 7.28 -5.39
CA GLU A 25 -1.70 7.21 -6.19
C GLU A 25 -0.64 8.22 -5.71
N ASP A 26 -1.05 9.45 -5.38
CA ASP A 26 -0.14 10.51 -4.97
C ASP A 26 0.51 10.14 -3.64
N PHE A 27 -0.29 9.65 -2.68
CA PHE A 27 0.23 9.16 -1.41
C PHE A 27 1.21 7.98 -1.61
N PHE A 28 0.92 7.09 -2.57
CA PHE A 28 1.86 6.01 -2.89
C PHE A 28 3.20 6.55 -3.42
N TYR A 29 3.15 7.48 -4.37
CA TYR A 29 4.36 8.03 -4.99
C TYR A 29 5.17 8.88 -4.01
N CYS A 30 4.51 9.63 -3.14
CA CYS A 30 5.13 10.57 -2.21
C CYS A 30 5.58 9.90 -0.91
N ARG A 31 4.87 8.88 -0.43
CA ARG A 31 5.10 8.28 0.90
C ARG A 31 5.47 6.81 0.82
N ILE A 32 4.62 5.96 0.23
CA ILE A 32 4.83 4.49 0.28
C ILE A 32 6.07 4.05 -0.48
N GLN A 33 6.23 4.46 -1.73
CA GLN A 33 7.38 4.03 -2.52
C GLN A 33 8.71 4.51 -1.92
N PRO A 34 8.90 5.79 -1.54
CA PRO A 34 10.18 6.24 -0.99
C PRO A 34 10.42 5.80 0.47
N GLU A 35 9.42 5.90 1.35
CA GLU A 35 9.62 5.71 2.79
C GLU A 35 9.44 4.25 3.23
N VAL A 36 8.77 3.41 2.43
CA VAL A 36 8.53 2.00 2.76
C VAL A 36 9.27 1.08 1.80
N ILE A 37 9.00 1.17 0.50
CA ILE A 37 9.54 0.21 -0.48
C ILE A 37 11.04 0.44 -0.66
N ASN A 38 11.46 1.69 -0.89
CA ASN A 38 12.85 2.04 -1.15
C ASN A 38 13.71 1.96 0.12
N ALA A 39 13.21 2.51 1.24
CA ALA A 39 13.93 2.52 2.51
C ALA A 39 14.32 1.11 3.00
N HIS A 40 13.51 0.11 2.66
CA HIS A 40 13.73 -1.29 3.03
C HIS A 40 14.20 -2.18 1.88
N THR A 41 14.56 -1.57 0.74
CA THR A 41 15.02 -2.25 -0.49
C THR A 41 14.18 -3.48 -0.85
N CYS A 42 12.86 -3.34 -0.81
CA CYS A 42 11.93 -4.45 -1.00
C CYS A 42 12.07 -5.13 -2.38
N ALA A 43 12.47 -4.40 -3.42
CA ALA A 43 12.71 -4.96 -4.75
C ALA A 43 14.07 -5.68 -4.87
N SER A 44 15.15 -5.04 -4.43
CA SER A 44 16.52 -5.55 -4.63
C SER A 44 17.07 -6.42 -3.50
N GLY A 45 16.62 -6.22 -2.27
CA GLY A 45 17.19 -6.82 -1.06
C GLY A 45 18.46 -6.10 -0.60
N ALA A 46 19.20 -6.71 0.33
CA ALA A 46 20.50 -6.20 0.77
C ALA A 46 21.61 -6.51 -0.26
N ALA A 47 22.80 -5.98 -0.02
CA ALA A 47 23.96 -6.25 -0.88
C ALA A 47 24.23 -7.77 -0.98
N GLY A 48 24.34 -8.27 -2.22
CA GLY A 48 24.52 -9.70 -2.51
C GLY A 48 23.21 -10.47 -2.69
N GLU A 49 22.06 -9.81 -2.59
CA GLU A 49 20.74 -10.43 -2.66
C GLU A 49 19.95 -10.02 -3.90
N ALA A 50 20.58 -9.27 -4.81
CA ALA A 50 19.96 -8.80 -6.04
C ALA A 50 19.21 -9.95 -6.76
N GLY A 51 17.94 -9.70 -7.09
CA GLY A 51 17.06 -10.70 -7.69
C GLY A 51 16.45 -11.72 -6.72
N SER A 52 16.70 -11.62 -5.41
CA SER A 52 16.18 -12.58 -4.42
C SER A 52 14.92 -12.13 -3.70
N CYS A 53 14.59 -10.85 -3.77
CA CYS A 53 13.38 -10.26 -3.18
C CYS A 53 12.32 -10.05 -4.27
N HIS A 54 11.79 -8.83 -4.42
CA HIS A 54 10.63 -8.59 -5.26
C HIS A 54 10.91 -8.30 -6.74
N SER A 55 12.18 -8.23 -7.14
CA SER A 55 12.55 -8.00 -8.55
C SER A 55 12.47 -9.24 -9.45
N ALA A 56 12.65 -10.46 -8.91
CA ALA A 56 12.73 -11.66 -9.76
C ALA A 56 12.14 -12.97 -9.20
N ARG A 57 11.90 -13.12 -7.90
CA ARG A 57 11.51 -14.42 -7.30
C ARG A 57 10.16 -14.45 -6.58
N SER A 58 9.52 -13.31 -6.43
CA SER A 58 8.21 -13.14 -5.80
C SER A 58 7.05 -13.22 -6.81
N ALA A 59 5.81 -13.31 -6.30
CA ALA A 59 4.61 -13.04 -7.11
C ALA A 59 4.38 -11.53 -7.28
N LEU A 60 4.60 -10.73 -6.23
CA LEU A 60 4.62 -9.26 -6.31
C LEU A 60 5.92 -8.81 -6.97
N ARG A 61 5.86 -8.39 -8.23
CA ARG A 61 7.03 -7.91 -8.99
C ARG A 61 7.20 -6.42 -8.83
N LEU A 62 8.37 -6.00 -8.36
CA LEU A 62 8.74 -4.60 -8.21
C LEU A 62 9.93 -4.26 -9.10
N GLU A 63 9.88 -3.10 -9.73
CA GLU A 63 10.94 -2.48 -10.49
C GLU A 63 12.03 -1.94 -9.55
N VAL A 64 13.24 -2.47 -9.71
CA VAL A 64 14.42 -2.07 -8.92
C VAL A 64 14.80 -0.62 -9.20
N ALA A 65 14.53 -0.12 -10.41
CA ALA A 65 14.83 1.26 -10.76
C ALA A 65 14.19 2.26 -9.79
N ALA A 66 13.01 1.96 -9.24
CA ALA A 66 12.32 2.83 -8.30
C ALA A 66 13.12 3.09 -7.00
N GLU A 67 14.00 2.16 -6.60
CA GLU A 67 14.85 2.30 -5.42
C GLU A 67 16.05 3.23 -5.64
N THR A 68 16.36 3.55 -6.90
CA THR A 68 17.49 4.39 -7.28
C THR A 68 17.09 5.67 -8.01
N ASP A 69 15.88 5.70 -8.58
CA ASP A 69 15.32 6.90 -9.20
C ASP A 69 15.14 7.99 -8.16
N ALA A 70 15.40 9.24 -8.58
CA ALA A 70 15.15 10.39 -7.71
C ALA A 70 13.67 10.41 -7.31
N PRO A 71 13.34 10.54 -6.01
CA PRO A 71 11.96 10.70 -5.58
C PRO A 71 11.30 11.89 -6.30
N PRO A 72 10.00 11.78 -6.67
CA PRO A 72 9.30 12.90 -7.26
C PRO A 72 9.18 14.09 -6.29
N ALA A 73 8.88 15.27 -6.83
CA ALA A 73 8.53 16.42 -6.01
C ALA A 73 7.11 16.23 -5.45
N CYS A 74 6.92 16.53 -4.16
CA CYS A 74 5.62 16.47 -3.49
C CYS A 74 5.37 17.72 -2.65
N ASP A 75 4.11 18.15 -2.57
CA ASP A 75 3.62 19.15 -1.63
C ASP A 75 2.76 18.43 -0.58
N GLY A 76 3.37 18.09 0.56
CA GLY A 76 2.79 17.11 1.46
C GLY A 76 2.70 15.74 0.79
N ASP A 77 1.51 15.15 0.80
CA ASP A 77 1.24 13.83 0.21
C ASP A 77 0.81 13.91 -1.26
N ILE A 78 0.79 15.11 -1.85
CA ILE A 78 0.33 15.34 -3.22
C ILE A 78 1.52 15.43 -4.17
N LEU A 79 1.46 14.64 -5.25
CA LEU A 79 2.48 14.64 -6.29
C LEU A 79 2.47 15.98 -7.06
N ILE A 80 3.65 16.58 -7.20
CA ILE A 80 3.85 17.77 -8.02
C ILE A 80 4.62 17.39 -9.29
N GLY A 81 3.92 17.43 -10.42
CA GLY A 81 4.49 17.16 -11.73
C GLY A 81 4.21 15.74 -12.19
N THR A 82 5.24 15.00 -12.58
CA THR A 82 5.11 13.66 -13.15
C THR A 82 5.91 12.66 -12.34
N GLU A 83 5.27 11.54 -12.02
CA GLU A 83 5.87 10.41 -11.32
C GLU A 83 6.90 9.70 -12.21
N PRO A 84 7.97 9.14 -11.64
CA PRO A 84 8.86 8.28 -12.42
C PRO A 84 8.13 7.01 -12.87
N ALA A 85 8.49 6.50 -14.06
CA ALA A 85 7.82 5.34 -14.63
C ALA A 85 7.88 4.10 -13.73
N SER A 86 9.02 3.91 -13.05
CA SER A 86 9.25 2.82 -12.10
C SER A 86 8.33 2.89 -10.87
N TYR A 87 8.01 4.09 -10.38
CA TYR A 87 7.06 4.30 -9.28
C TYR A 87 5.65 3.90 -9.71
N ARG A 88 5.22 4.33 -10.90
CA ARG A 88 3.91 3.96 -11.48
C ARG A 88 3.79 2.45 -11.68
N GLU A 89 4.83 1.81 -12.20
CA GLU A 89 4.85 0.35 -12.40
C GLU A 89 4.76 -0.41 -11.07
N ASN A 90 5.44 0.08 -10.03
CA ASN A 90 5.32 -0.48 -8.68
C ASN A 90 3.94 -0.27 -8.06
N PHE A 91 3.33 0.91 -8.21
CA PHE A 91 1.94 1.14 -7.76
C PHE A 91 1.01 0.12 -8.41
N GLN A 92 1.13 -0.04 -9.74
CA GLN A 92 0.33 -0.96 -10.50
C GLN A 92 0.51 -2.42 -10.06
N ALA A 93 1.71 -2.81 -9.64
CA ALA A 93 1.97 -4.14 -9.11
C ALA A 93 1.42 -4.32 -7.69
N VAL A 94 1.61 -3.33 -6.82
CA VAL A 94 1.22 -3.39 -5.41
C VAL A 94 -0.29 -3.39 -5.25
N GLN A 95 -1.04 -2.58 -6.01
CA GLN A 95 -2.49 -2.45 -5.85
C GLN A 95 -3.25 -3.79 -5.96
N PHE A 96 -2.72 -4.78 -6.69
CA PHE A 96 -3.32 -6.12 -6.80
C PHE A 96 -3.06 -7.02 -5.59
N THR A 97 -2.21 -6.60 -4.66
CA THR A 97 -1.86 -7.34 -3.44
C THR A 97 -2.54 -6.82 -2.19
N VAL A 98 -3.16 -5.64 -2.28
CA VAL A 98 -3.77 -4.92 -1.17
C VAL A 98 -5.21 -5.40 -0.95
N GLN A 99 -5.64 -5.43 0.31
CA GLN A 99 -7.03 -5.66 0.71
C GLN A 99 -7.60 -4.41 1.39
N THR A 100 -8.93 -4.27 1.37
CA THR A 100 -9.63 -3.09 1.91
C THR A 100 -9.41 -2.88 3.41
N ASP A 101 -9.28 -3.95 4.20
CA ASP A 101 -8.86 -3.84 5.60
C ASP A 101 -7.32 -3.78 5.65
N PRO A 102 -6.73 -2.66 6.11
CA PRO A 102 -5.28 -2.54 6.17
C PRO A 102 -4.61 -3.61 7.01
N LEU A 103 -5.23 -4.02 8.14
CA LEU A 103 -4.64 -4.98 9.07
C LEU A 103 -4.75 -6.43 8.57
N SER A 104 -5.64 -6.68 7.61
CA SER A 104 -5.74 -7.96 6.89
C SER A 104 -4.91 -7.99 5.61
N SER A 105 -4.48 -6.83 5.11
CA SER A 105 -3.77 -6.71 3.83
C SER A 105 -2.41 -7.44 3.85
N PRO A 106 -2.12 -8.31 2.87
CA PRO A 106 -0.81 -8.94 2.74
C PRO A 106 0.35 -7.93 2.64
N PHE A 107 0.08 -6.75 2.11
CA PHE A 107 1.06 -5.67 1.99
C PHE A 107 1.46 -5.07 3.36
N TYR A 108 0.58 -5.17 4.36
CA TYR A 108 0.89 -4.85 5.76
C TYR A 108 1.48 -6.07 6.49
N ARG A 109 0.74 -7.19 6.51
CA ARG A 109 1.00 -8.32 7.40
C ARG A 109 2.34 -9.02 7.16
N ARG A 110 2.79 -9.10 5.91
CA ARG A 110 4.02 -9.83 5.55
C ARG A 110 5.29 -9.07 5.98
N PRO A 111 5.48 -7.77 5.65
CA PRO A 111 6.62 -7.02 6.13
C PRO A 111 6.75 -6.96 7.66
N VAL A 112 5.64 -6.90 8.40
CA VAL A 112 5.65 -6.87 9.88
C VAL A 112 5.78 -8.25 10.55
N GLY A 113 5.84 -9.33 9.77
CA GLY A 113 6.04 -10.68 10.29
C GLY A 113 4.80 -11.38 10.84
N LEU A 114 3.60 -10.88 10.54
CA LEU A 114 2.34 -11.51 10.92
C LEU A 114 1.90 -12.63 9.96
N ASP A 115 2.42 -12.63 8.73
CA ASP A 115 2.25 -13.68 7.72
C ASP A 115 3.59 -14.12 7.13
N SER A 116 3.61 -15.23 6.38
CA SER A 116 4.83 -15.78 5.77
C SER A 116 5.52 -14.78 4.84
N HIS A 117 6.70 -14.33 5.27
CA HIS A 117 7.69 -13.60 4.48
C HIS A 117 9.08 -14.11 4.89
N PRO A 118 10.10 -14.15 4.00
CA PRO A 118 11.43 -14.61 4.37
C PRO A 118 12.11 -13.77 5.47
N ARG A 119 11.58 -12.58 5.77
CA ARG A 119 12.13 -11.60 6.72
C ARG A 119 11.03 -10.77 7.36
N VAL A 120 11.33 -10.23 8.53
CA VAL A 120 10.61 -9.07 9.08
C VAL A 120 11.36 -7.82 8.61
N MET A 121 10.67 -6.91 7.93
CA MET A 121 11.26 -5.69 7.36
C MET A 121 11.24 -4.54 8.37
N PHE A 122 10.15 -4.42 9.12
CA PHE A 122 9.93 -3.44 10.19
C PHE A 122 8.91 -4.02 11.18
N ALA A 123 8.80 -3.44 12.37
CA ALA A 123 7.86 -3.92 13.40
C ALA A 123 6.48 -3.28 13.24
N GLU A 124 5.46 -3.84 13.90
CA GLU A 124 4.18 -3.16 14.06
C GLU A 124 4.36 -1.82 14.81
N GLY A 125 3.57 -0.81 14.47
CA GLY A 125 3.60 0.52 15.10
C GLY A 125 4.80 1.40 14.74
N THR A 126 5.66 0.98 13.80
CA THR A 126 6.69 1.88 13.24
C THR A 126 6.07 2.82 12.20
N PRO A 127 6.70 3.97 11.89
CA PRO A 127 6.18 4.90 10.90
C PRO A 127 5.86 4.24 9.55
N GLU A 128 6.66 3.28 9.10
CA GLU A 128 6.47 2.57 7.84
C GLU A 128 5.23 1.67 7.87
N ALA A 129 4.96 1.02 9.00
CA ALA A 129 3.76 0.22 9.21
C ALA A 129 2.50 1.11 9.23
N GLU A 130 2.57 2.26 9.90
CA GLU A 130 1.48 3.23 9.97
C GLU A 130 1.18 3.85 8.60
N LEU A 131 2.20 4.16 7.77
CA LEU A 131 2.00 4.65 6.40
C LEU A 131 1.22 3.66 5.53
N ILE A 132 1.51 2.36 5.64
CA ILE A 132 0.74 1.33 4.93
C ILE A 132 -0.71 1.32 5.41
N ILE A 133 -0.94 1.44 6.72
CA ILE A 133 -2.29 1.47 7.28
C ILE A 133 -3.07 2.69 6.78
N GLU A 134 -2.45 3.86 6.83
CA GLU A 134 -3.03 5.13 6.37
C GLU A 134 -3.39 5.08 4.88
N TRP A 135 -2.44 4.64 4.04
CA TRP A 135 -2.64 4.57 2.60
C TRP A 135 -3.79 3.65 2.20
N ILE A 136 -3.85 2.44 2.80
CA ILE A 136 -4.93 1.49 2.51
C ILE A 136 -6.25 1.96 3.12
N GLY A 137 -6.19 2.61 4.28
CA GLY A 137 -7.34 3.09 5.03
C GLY A 137 -8.02 4.32 4.42
N GLY A 138 -7.37 5.01 3.48
CA GLY A 138 -7.98 6.10 2.73
C GLY A 138 -7.06 7.18 2.20
N GLY A 139 -5.81 7.29 2.71
CA GLY A 139 -4.79 8.26 2.27
C GLY A 139 -5.16 9.75 2.43
N GLY A 140 -4.18 10.59 2.81
CA GLY A 140 -4.10 12.01 2.43
C GLY A 140 -5.37 12.90 2.47
N THR A 141 -6.23 12.80 3.49
CA THR A 141 -7.40 13.70 3.65
C THR A 141 -7.07 15.07 4.20
#